data_AF-A0A5E6NK56-F1
#
_entry.id   AF-A0A5E6NK56-F1
#
_cell.length_a   1.000
_cell.length_b   1.000
_cell.length_c   1.000
_cell.angle_alpha   90.00
_cell.angle_beta   90.00
_cell.angle_gamma   90.00
#
_symmetry.space_group_name_H-M   'P 1'
#
loop_
_entity.id
_entity.type
_entity.pdbx_description
1 polymer ?
#
loop_
_entity_poly.entity_id
_entity_poly.type
_entity_poly.pdbx_seq_one_letter_code
_entity_poly.pdbx_strand_id
1 'polypeptide(L)'
;MNETLKKMSNVDESFVKPLPNSEKIYVAGSRKDIQVPMRRITLTDTIGELAEKNDPVYVYDTSGVYTDPSVKIDLRQGLSNVRSNWIEERDDTELLEGLSSDFANKQRDDQR
;
A
#
# COMPACT_ATOMS: atom_id res chain seq x y z
N MET A 1 5.51 2.61 28.45
CA MET A 1 5.41 2.17 27.03
C MET A 1 6.82 1.84 26.56
N ASN A 2 7.08 0.59 26.15
CA ASN A 2 8.42 0.10 25.77
C ASN A 2 9.02 0.91 24.61
N GLU A 3 10.32 1.17 24.59
CA GLU A 3 11.01 1.96 23.55
C GLU A 3 10.77 1.43 22.14
N THR A 4 10.71 0.10 21.97
CA THR A 4 10.41 -0.54 20.68
C THR A 4 9.02 -0.14 20.17
N LEU A 5 8.02 -0.08 21.05
CA LEU A 5 6.66 0.33 20.70
C LEU A 5 6.59 1.81 20.32
N LYS A 6 7.47 2.64 20.91
CA LYS A 6 7.64 4.07 20.57
C LYS A 6 8.35 4.27 19.22
N LYS A 7 9.28 3.37 18.85
CA LYS A 7 9.92 3.39 17.53
C LYS A 7 8.98 2.92 16.42
N MET A 8 8.16 1.89 16.68
CA MET A 8 7.18 1.39 15.68
C MET A 8 5.99 2.32 15.45
N SER A 9 5.70 3.25 16.37
CA SER A 9 4.62 4.22 16.19
C SER A 9 4.97 5.36 15.23
N ASN A 10 6.27 5.56 14.95
CA ASN A 10 6.74 6.62 14.05
C ASN A 10 7.32 5.97 12.80
N VAL A 11 6.55 5.94 11.72
CA VAL A 11 7.08 5.60 10.40
C VAL A 11 8.02 6.73 9.99
N ASP A 12 9.24 6.40 9.59
CA ASP A 12 10.16 7.39 9.03
C ASP A 12 9.50 8.03 7.79
N GLU A 13 9.36 9.35 7.83
CA GLU A 13 8.64 10.13 6.82
C GLU A 13 9.20 9.91 5.41
N SER A 14 10.48 9.56 5.29
CA SER A 14 11.09 9.27 3.99
C SER A 14 10.46 8.09 3.25
N PHE A 15 9.81 7.16 3.97
CA PHE A 15 9.11 6.02 3.38
C PHE A 15 7.66 6.31 3.00
N VAL A 16 7.06 7.37 3.55
CA VAL A 16 5.64 7.70 3.34
C VAL A 16 5.42 9.02 2.60
N LYS A 17 6.49 9.78 2.37
CA LYS A 17 6.43 11.02 1.62
C LYS A 17 6.14 10.72 0.14
N PRO A 18 5.17 11.43 -0.49
CA PRO A 18 4.99 11.37 -1.93
C PRO A 18 6.28 11.68 -2.68
N LEU A 19 6.52 10.93 -3.75
CA LEU A 19 7.71 11.15 -4.59
C LEU A 19 7.60 12.51 -5.31
N PRO A 20 8.67 13.31 -5.38
CA PRO A 20 8.62 14.66 -5.94
C PRO A 20 8.00 14.72 -7.34
N ASN A 21 7.23 15.78 -7.61
CA ASN A 21 6.56 16.04 -8.90
C ASN A 21 5.70 14.88 -9.41
N SER A 22 5.23 14.04 -8.51
CA SER A 22 4.41 12.90 -8.86
C SER A 22 3.37 12.61 -7.78
N GLU A 23 2.31 11.95 -8.19
CA GLU A 23 1.24 11.52 -7.30
C GLU A 23 0.90 10.06 -7.54
N LYS A 24 0.52 9.38 -6.47
CA LYS A 24 -0.11 8.06 -6.54
C LYS A 24 -1.50 8.23 -7.15
N ILE A 25 -1.80 7.43 -8.16
CA ILE A 25 -3.13 7.30 -8.73
C ILE A 25 -3.53 5.84 -8.75
N TYR A 26 -4.83 5.59 -8.90
CA TYR A 26 -5.34 4.24 -9.11
C TYR A 26 -6.16 4.19 -10.39
N VAL A 27 -5.88 3.17 -11.21
CA VAL A 27 -6.65 2.86 -12.40
C VAL A 27 -7.58 1.70 -12.07
N ALA A 28 -8.88 1.87 -12.28
CA ALA A 28 -9.83 0.80 -12.11
C ALA A 28 -9.51 -0.36 -13.08
N GLY A 29 -9.39 -1.57 -12.55
CA GLY A 29 -9.19 -2.77 -13.34
C GLY A 29 -10.48 -3.32 -13.94
N SER A 30 -10.54 -4.64 -14.11
CA SER A 30 -11.73 -5.33 -14.62
C SER A 30 -12.97 -5.24 -13.70
N ARG A 31 -12.77 -4.85 -12.44
CA ARG A 31 -13.82 -4.65 -11.42
C ARG A 31 -13.52 -3.37 -10.63
N LYS A 32 -14.57 -2.75 -10.07
CA LYS A 32 -14.48 -1.43 -9.41
C LYS A 32 -13.57 -1.41 -8.18
N ASP A 33 -13.46 -2.53 -7.49
CA ASP A 33 -12.62 -2.73 -6.30
C ASP A 33 -11.19 -3.18 -6.65
N ILE A 34 -10.88 -3.48 -7.91
CA ILE A 34 -9.49 -3.56 -8.37
C ILE A 34 -9.02 -2.13 -8.68
N GLN A 35 -8.17 -1.60 -7.81
CA GLN A 35 -7.53 -0.30 -7.95
C GLN A 35 -6.03 -0.53 -8.20
N VAL A 36 -5.60 -0.49 -9.47
CA VAL A 36 -4.21 -0.75 -9.86
C VAL A 36 -3.37 0.50 -9.60
N PRO A 37 -2.37 0.43 -8.69
CA PRO A 37 -1.57 1.60 -8.34
C PRO A 37 -0.63 1.97 -9.49
N MET A 38 -0.67 3.24 -9.86
CA MET A 38 0.25 3.85 -10.81
C MET A 38 0.77 5.16 -10.21
N ARG A 39 1.82 5.70 -10.81
CA ARG A 39 2.34 7.03 -10.46
C ARG A 39 2.23 7.95 -11.65
N ARG A 40 1.55 9.08 -11.47
CA ARG A 40 1.43 10.14 -12.47
C ARG A 40 2.53 11.18 -12.21
N ILE A 41 3.44 11.35 -13.17
CA ILE A 41 4.54 12.31 -13.09
C ILE A 41 4.19 13.52 -13.96
N THR A 42 4.13 14.69 -13.34
CA THR A 42 3.88 15.95 -14.07
C THR A 42 5.18 16.40 -14.72
N LEU A 43 5.12 16.66 -16.03
CA LEU A 43 6.23 17.22 -16.78
C LEU A 43 6.10 18.74 -16.85
N THR A 44 7.23 19.44 -16.90
CA THR A 44 7.26 20.88 -17.18
C THR A 44 7.01 21.12 -18.66
N ASP A 45 6.37 22.24 -19.01
CA ASP A 45 6.18 22.63 -20.41
C ASP A 45 7.51 22.84 -21.14
N THR A 46 7.53 22.52 -22.43
CA THR A 46 8.65 22.82 -23.31
C THR A 46 8.66 24.32 -23.59
N ILE A 47 9.80 24.98 -23.41
CA ILE A 47 9.95 26.44 -23.55
C ILE A 47 10.78 26.73 -24.82
N GLY A 48 10.37 27.72 -25.62
CA GLY A 48 11.10 28.15 -26.82
C GLY A 48 10.19 28.36 -28.03
N GLU A 49 10.77 28.37 -29.23
CA GLU A 49 9.99 28.53 -30.48
C GLU A 49 8.99 27.39 -30.73
N LEU A 50 9.22 26.23 -30.12
CA LEU A 50 8.35 25.06 -30.15
C LEU A 50 7.68 24.85 -28.79
N ALA A 51 7.13 25.92 -28.22
CA ALA A 51 6.46 25.85 -26.92
C ALA A 51 5.30 24.82 -26.96
N GLU A 52 5.34 23.85 -26.05
CA GLU A 52 4.40 22.73 -26.01
C GLU A 52 4.10 22.35 -24.55
N LYS A 53 2.83 22.05 -24.30
CA LYS A 53 2.41 21.48 -23.02
C LYS A 53 2.68 19.98 -23.02
N ASN A 54 3.43 19.51 -22.04
CA ASN A 54 3.75 18.09 -21.92
C ASN A 54 2.68 17.36 -21.10
N ASP A 55 2.10 16.31 -21.68
CA ASP A 55 1.21 15.42 -20.94
C ASP A 55 1.97 14.67 -19.84
N PRO A 56 1.30 14.33 -18.72
CA PRO A 56 1.95 13.60 -17.64
C PRO A 56 2.32 12.18 -18.07
N VAL A 57 3.42 11.67 -17.52
CA VAL A 57 3.87 10.28 -17.74
C VAL A 57 3.35 9.39 -16.62
N TYR A 58 2.78 8.25 -17.00
CA TYR A 58 2.26 7.25 -16.06
C TYR A 58 3.23 6.09 -15.97
N VAL A 59 3.67 5.76 -14.76
CA VAL A 59 4.61 4.66 -14.52
C VAL A 59 4.05 3.67 -13.49
N TYR A 60 4.53 2.43 -13.54
CA TYR A 60 4.23 1.42 -12.53
C TYR A 60 4.77 1.85 -11.16
N ASP A 61 4.00 1.58 -10.10
CA ASP A 61 4.34 2.02 -8.75
C ASP A 61 4.19 0.91 -7.69
N THR A 62 5.32 0.36 -7.27
CA THR A 62 5.41 -0.70 -6.25
C THR A 62 5.48 -0.19 -4.82
N SER A 63 5.43 1.12 -4.58
CA SER A 63 5.51 1.67 -3.22
C SER A 63 4.28 1.38 -2.35
N GLY A 64 3.21 0.82 -2.94
CA GLY A 64 1.98 0.51 -2.22
C GLY A 64 1.29 1.76 -1.68
N VAL A 65 0.48 1.60 -0.63
CA VAL A 65 -0.23 2.72 0.02
C VAL A 65 0.68 3.65 0.82
N TYR A 66 1.97 3.31 0.98
CA TYR A 66 2.89 4.13 1.79
C TYR A 66 3.07 5.53 1.22
N THR A 67 3.08 5.68 -0.11
CA THR A 67 3.18 6.98 -0.78
C THR A 67 1.82 7.61 -1.09
N ASP A 68 0.73 7.01 -0.64
CA ASP A 68 -0.63 7.54 -0.80
C ASP A 68 -0.96 8.49 0.37
N PRO A 69 -1.04 9.82 0.11
CA PRO A 69 -1.29 10.79 1.18
C PRO A 69 -2.69 10.68 1.78
N SER A 70 -3.60 9.94 1.15
CA SER A 70 -4.95 9.70 1.67
C SER A 70 -5.01 8.55 2.68
N VAL A 71 -3.95 7.74 2.80
CA VAL A 71 -3.90 6.57 3.67
C VAL A 71 -3.07 6.86 4.91
N LYS A 72 -3.68 6.68 6.09
CA LYS A 72 -2.96 6.73 7.35
C LYS A 72 -2.28 5.38 7.62
N ILE A 73 -0.96 5.36 7.63
CA ILE A 73 -0.17 4.16 7.90
C ILE A 73 -0.10 3.89 9.41
N ASP A 74 -0.51 2.69 9.82
CA ASP A 74 -0.30 2.15 11.15
C ASP A 74 0.35 0.77 11.05
N LEU A 75 1.64 0.69 11.39
CA LEU A 75 2.41 -0.55 11.32
C LEU A 75 1.90 -1.64 12.27
N ARG A 76 1.15 -1.28 13.31
CA ARG A 76 0.58 -2.25 14.26
C ARG A 76 -0.70 -2.87 13.73
N GLN A 77 -1.46 -2.12 12.93
CA GLN A 77 -2.66 -2.63 12.26
C GLN A 77 -2.31 -3.38 10.97
N GLY A 78 -1.19 -3.02 10.34
CA GLY A 78 -0.81 -3.55 9.03
C GLY A 78 -1.57 -2.83 7.91
N LEU A 79 -1.45 -3.38 6.70
CA LEU A 79 -2.12 -2.84 5.51
C LEU A 79 -3.56 -3.35 5.41
N SER A 80 -4.44 -2.55 4.80
CA SER A 80 -5.81 -2.97 4.49
C SER A 80 -5.82 -4.22 3.61
N ASN A 81 -6.70 -5.16 3.91
CA ASN A 81 -6.84 -6.38 3.12
C ASN A 81 -7.69 -6.12 1.86
N VAL A 82 -7.03 -5.69 0.78
CA VAL A 82 -7.71 -5.33 -0.48
C VAL A 82 -8.15 -6.53 -1.31
N ARG A 83 -7.85 -7.76 -0.89
CA ARG A 83 -8.08 -8.99 -1.67
C ARG A 83 -9.00 -10.01 -1.00
N SER A 84 -9.43 -9.78 0.27
CA SER A 84 -10.31 -10.71 1.00
C SER A 84 -11.48 -11.19 0.16
N ASN A 85 -12.28 -10.25 -0.36
CA ASN A 85 -13.47 -10.58 -1.14
C ASN A 85 -13.13 -11.43 -2.37
N TRP A 86 -12.01 -11.16 -3.04
CA TRP A 86 -11.62 -11.92 -4.23
C TRP A 86 -11.22 -13.36 -3.90
N ILE A 87 -10.64 -13.56 -2.72
CA ILE A 87 -10.26 -14.90 -2.23
C ILE A 87 -11.52 -15.67 -1.85
N GLU A 88 -12.42 -15.05 -1.08
CA GLU A 88 -13.70 -15.64 -0.67
C GLU A 88 -14.59 -16.01 -1.87
N GLU A 89 -14.69 -15.13 -2.87
CA GLU A 89 -15.52 -15.33 -4.07
C GLU A 89 -15.10 -16.53 -4.93
N ARG A 90 -13.84 -17.00 -4.84
CA ARG A 90 -13.37 -18.16 -5.61
C ARG A 90 -13.83 -19.49 -5.03
N ASP A 91 -14.28 -19.50 -3.77
CA ASP A 91 -14.71 -20.72 -3.06
C ASP A 91 -13.66 -21.84 -3.11
N ASP A 92 -12.38 -21.45 -3.13
CA ASP A 92 -11.23 -22.37 -3.27
C ASP A 92 -10.35 -22.41 -2.01
N THR A 93 -10.83 -21.84 -0.91
CA THR A 93 -10.11 -21.76 0.37
C THR A 93 -11.05 -21.98 1.56
N GLU A 94 -10.50 -22.50 2.67
CA GLU A 94 -11.21 -22.65 3.94
C GLU A 94 -10.58 -21.75 5.02
N LEU A 95 -11.42 -21.10 5.82
CA LEU A 95 -10.96 -20.31 6.96
C LEU A 95 -10.71 -21.24 8.15
N LEU A 96 -9.48 -21.24 8.66
CA LEU A 96 -9.15 -22.01 9.86
C LEU A 96 -9.60 -21.25 11.12
N GLU A 97 -10.18 -21.97 12.08
CA GLU A 97 -10.58 -21.43 13.38
C GLU A 97 -9.38 -21.00 14.26
N GLY A 98 -8.18 -21.45 13.91
CA GLY A 98 -6.97 -21.15 14.66
C GLY A 98 -5.69 -21.54 13.95
N LEU A 99 -4.57 -21.42 14.68
CA LEU A 99 -3.24 -21.78 14.19
C LEU A 99 -3.16 -23.29 14.03
N SER A 100 -2.74 -23.76 12.85
CA SER A 100 -2.59 -25.19 12.55
C SER A 100 -1.24 -25.78 12.98
N SER A 101 -0.28 -24.94 13.36
CA SER A 101 1.07 -25.38 13.75
C SER A 101 1.19 -25.61 15.26
N ASP A 102 1.67 -26.79 15.65
CA ASP A 102 1.99 -27.13 17.04
C ASP A 102 2.93 -26.13 17.70
N PHE A 103 3.93 -25.64 16.96
CA PHE A 103 4.86 -24.62 17.45
C PHE A 103 4.14 -23.31 17.75
N ALA A 104 3.25 -22.87 16.85
CA ALA A 104 2.54 -21.61 17.00
C ALA A 104 1.51 -21.67 18.14
N ASN A 105 0.84 -22.81 18.32
CA ASN A 105 -0.06 -23.06 19.44
C ASN A 105 0.71 -23.06 20.78
N LYS A 106 1.85 -23.76 20.87
CA LYS A 106 2.71 -23.72 22.07
C LYS A 106 3.15 -22.29 22.42
N GLN A 107 3.61 -21.52 21.44
CA GLN A 107 4.03 -20.12 21.66
C GLN A 107 2.88 -19.22 22.12
N ARG A 108 1.66 -19.41 21.59
CA ARG A 108 0.47 -18.66 22.03
C ARG A 108 0.12 -19.00 23.47
N ASP A 109 0.15 -20.28 23.82
CA ASP A 109 -0.26 -20.78 25.14
C ASP A 109 0.83 -20.52 26.21
N ASP A 110 2.09 -20.34 25.79
CA ASP A 110 3.24 -20.01 26.64
C ASP A 110 3.36 -18.49 26.98
N GLN A 111 2.58 -17.60 26.36
CA GLN A 111 2.60 -16.16 26.70
C GLN A 111 2.01 -15.91 28.10
N ARG A 112 2.91 -15.78 29.09
CA ARG A 112 2.68 -15.23 30.43
C ARG A 112 2.86 -13.71 30.47
#